data_AF-A0A4Q2JHW0-F1
#
_entry.id   AF-A0A4Q2JHW0-F1
#
_cell.length_a   1.000
_cell.length_b   1.000
_cell.length_c   1.000
_cell.angle_alpha   90.00
_cell.angle_beta   90.00
_cell.angle_gamma   90.00
#
_symmetry.space_group_name_H-M   'P 1'
#
loop_
_entity.id
_entity.type
_entity.pdbx_description
1 polymer ?
#
loop_
_entity_poly.entity_id
_entity_poly.type
_entity_poly.pdbx_seq_one_letter_code
_entity_poly.pdbx_strand_id
1 'polypeptide(L)'
;MPGSLHAHVLEGTRLKVDVVSDQGATLSLVGELTDMEPTVDSGGVLESNPALRSNMWAYAKTWHTARTTSNARALSLADPAEQRVALKLVEETKRIAQKQSDAYAKTAQWIADVADDVSLLEVEHGWCSSCFFLTEHRKSNRPAGQLPVYVCQGCGSPTLPCVAVGCDNMAVRVRGAIRVPQFCAEHRRDIPGFEKAQGTIGELHDYEEFLQYDKPDLDKASKLAVSGVLAVGLAIPVAFLAAPAIGGAIGSLGMFGGFSGAAATSHGLALLGGGSLAAGGLGMAGGTAVVTAVGAAVGGALGASVANAYLREDKSFRIELLRPGKGGVPVLVANGFLTDGKGDKWGSWKPIVNERYPDSPVYRVWWGAKELRDFGVLGANALGKAGGVAAAKAAAAVGTKAGARFLGNVVGPAMITADLAKNPWHVAKSRADKTGVILGDLLARTDAESYVLIGHSLGARVMVVAAESLGTKPGGPRIESAHLLGAAIGAKSNWDALTAAVDEVVYGYHSTNDNVLKFVYRTAQAGEAAAGLLGFTPVSSKLQNVDVSDRVKSHFEYQDNARLL
;
A
#
# COMPACT_ATOMS: atom_id res chain seq x y z
N MET A 1 12.90 27.17 11.11
CA MET A 1 13.34 26.12 12.05
C MET A 1 14.85 26.19 12.05
N PRO A 2 15.55 26.59 13.12
CA PRO A 2 16.91 26.11 13.29
C PRO A 2 16.76 24.71 13.89
N GLY A 3 16.43 23.74 13.03
CA GLY A 3 16.59 22.33 13.39
C GLY A 3 18.08 22.03 13.32
N SER A 4 18.58 21.32 14.31
CA SER A 4 19.94 20.77 14.36
C SER A 4 20.07 19.48 13.54
N LEU A 5 18.99 19.05 12.90
CA LEU A 5 19.00 17.94 11.95
C LEU A 5 19.55 18.39 10.60
N HIS A 6 20.67 17.80 10.18
CA HIS A 6 21.32 18.10 8.92
C HIS A 6 21.68 16.82 8.17
N ALA A 7 21.49 16.83 6.84
CA ALA A 7 21.91 15.75 5.96
C ALA A 7 22.95 16.28 4.96
N HIS A 8 23.96 15.46 4.68
CA HIS A 8 25.07 15.78 3.80
C HIS A 8 25.46 14.54 2.96
N VAL A 9 25.97 14.78 1.76
CA VAL A 9 26.60 13.74 0.93
C VAL A 9 28.08 13.70 1.29
N LEU A 10 28.61 12.53 1.65
CA LEU A 10 30.03 12.35 1.95
C LEU A 10 30.81 12.15 0.64
N GLU A 11 30.47 11.11 -0.11
CA GLU A 11 31.07 10.78 -1.41
C GLU A 11 30.08 9.91 -2.21
N GLY A 12 29.91 10.19 -3.51
CA GLY A 12 29.01 9.42 -4.37
C GLY A 12 27.56 9.37 -3.84
N THR A 13 27.10 8.17 -3.48
CA THR A 13 25.76 7.91 -2.91
C THR A 13 25.74 7.78 -1.39
N ARG A 14 26.88 7.98 -0.73
CA ARG A 14 27.02 7.83 0.70
C ARG A 14 26.49 9.06 1.43
N LEU A 15 25.57 8.84 2.36
CA LEU A 15 24.90 9.89 3.11
C LEU A 15 25.35 9.90 4.57
N LYS A 16 25.40 11.10 5.14
CA LYS A 16 25.50 11.34 6.58
C LYS A 16 24.32 12.19 7.04
N VAL A 17 23.77 11.87 8.21
CA VAL A 17 22.73 12.66 8.86
C VAL A 17 22.99 12.80 10.35
N ASP A 18 22.95 14.04 10.83
CA ASP A 18 23.31 14.44 12.18
C ASP A 18 22.12 15.13 12.84
N VAL A 19 21.84 14.85 14.12
CA VAL A 19 20.81 15.53 14.93
C VAL A 19 21.38 15.91 16.29
N VAL A 20 20.88 17.02 16.84
CA VAL A 20 21.14 17.44 18.24
C VAL A 20 19.80 17.68 18.96
N SER A 21 19.57 17.08 20.11
CA SER A 21 18.34 17.31 20.90
C SER A 21 18.32 18.73 21.50
N ASP A 22 17.19 19.13 22.08
CA ASP A 22 17.08 20.41 22.79
C ASP A 22 17.93 20.48 24.06
N GLN A 23 18.30 19.34 24.65
CA GLN A 23 19.24 19.26 25.78
C GLN A 23 20.68 18.91 25.37
N GLY A 24 20.97 18.86 24.06
CA GLY A 24 22.33 18.73 23.54
C GLY A 24 22.83 17.30 23.31
N ALA A 25 21.98 16.28 23.43
CA ALA A 25 22.33 14.92 23.04
C ALA A 25 22.48 14.83 21.51
N THR A 26 23.47 14.09 21.02
CA THR A 26 23.75 13.99 19.59
C THR A 26 23.61 12.58 19.07
N LEU A 27 23.24 12.47 17.79
CA LEU A 27 23.26 11.23 17.02
C LEU A 27 23.66 11.54 15.57
N SER A 28 24.60 10.76 15.05
CA SER A 28 25.11 10.82 13.68
C SER A 28 24.99 9.44 13.05
N LEU A 29 24.41 9.39 11.86
CA LEU A 29 24.20 8.15 11.10
C LEU A 29 24.85 8.25 9.74
N VAL A 30 25.41 7.13 9.26
CA VAL A 30 26.03 7.02 7.94
C VAL A 30 25.61 5.73 7.23
N GLY A 31 25.54 5.78 5.90
CA GLY A 31 25.24 4.61 5.07
C GLY A 31 25.16 4.95 3.58
N GLU A 32 24.92 3.93 2.75
CA GLU A 32 24.66 4.08 1.33
C GLU A 32 23.17 4.26 1.05
N LEU A 33 22.82 4.98 -0.03
CA LEU A 33 21.43 5.20 -0.41
C LEU A 33 20.62 3.89 -0.56
N THR A 34 21.29 2.80 -0.94
CA THR A 34 20.71 1.47 -1.11
C THR A 34 20.51 0.71 0.21
N ASP A 35 21.09 1.18 1.31
CA ASP A 35 21.01 0.49 2.58
C ASP A 35 19.61 0.60 3.17
N MET A 36 19.10 -0.55 3.63
CA MET A 36 17.84 -0.63 4.35
C MET A 36 17.93 0.15 5.66
N GLU A 37 19.02 -0.02 6.41
CA GLU A 37 19.28 0.65 7.67
C GLU A 37 20.65 1.36 7.68
N PRO A 38 20.77 2.52 8.34
CA PRO A 38 22.05 3.17 8.51
C PRO A 38 22.86 2.56 9.66
N THR A 39 24.17 2.78 9.59
CA THR A 39 25.10 2.55 10.70
C THR A 39 25.21 3.78 11.58
N VAL A 40 25.42 3.57 12.89
CA VAL A 40 25.68 4.67 13.84
C VAL A 40 27.15 5.07 13.72
N ASP A 41 27.40 6.34 13.39
CA ASP A 41 28.74 6.92 13.33
C ASP A 41 29.17 7.45 14.72
N SER A 42 28.23 8.11 15.40
CA SER A 42 28.35 8.47 16.81
C SER A 42 26.95 8.61 17.40
N GLY A 43 26.75 8.17 18.62
CA GLY A 43 25.45 8.30 19.28
C GLY A 43 25.62 8.09 20.77
N GLY A 44 25.10 9.02 21.56
CA GLY A 44 25.01 8.84 23.00
C GLY A 44 23.75 8.04 23.35
N VAL A 45 23.01 8.55 24.34
CA VAL A 45 21.70 8.01 24.78
C VAL A 45 20.68 7.79 23.65
N LEU A 46 20.81 8.52 22.53
CA LEU A 46 19.91 8.46 21.38
C LEU A 46 20.19 7.28 20.43
N GLU A 47 21.36 6.62 20.51
CA GLU A 47 21.78 5.61 19.54
C GLU A 47 20.84 4.41 19.46
N SER A 48 20.23 4.05 20.59
CA SER A 48 19.38 2.87 20.71
C SER A 48 17.95 3.12 20.24
N ASN A 49 17.57 4.36 19.90
CA ASN A 49 16.20 4.74 19.55
C ASN A 49 15.86 4.35 18.10
N PRO A 50 15.05 3.30 17.85
CA PRO A 50 14.77 2.82 16.49
C PRO A 50 13.95 3.81 15.67
N ALA A 51 12.94 4.46 16.26
CA ALA A 51 12.11 5.44 15.57
C ALA A 51 12.94 6.66 15.12
N LEU A 52 13.89 7.12 15.95
CA LEU A 52 14.78 8.21 15.60
C LEU A 52 15.66 7.83 14.41
N ARG A 53 16.35 6.68 14.50
CA ARG A 53 17.22 6.17 13.43
C ARG A 53 16.48 6.05 12.10
N SER A 54 15.28 5.45 12.12
CA SER A 54 14.46 5.29 10.92
C SER A 54 14.03 6.63 10.32
N ASN A 55 13.57 7.59 11.14
CA ASN A 55 13.14 8.90 10.65
C ASN A 55 14.31 9.75 10.14
N MET A 56 15.47 9.70 10.81
CA MET A 56 16.69 10.36 10.33
C MET A 56 17.14 9.79 8.98
N TRP A 57 17.11 8.48 8.81
CA TRP A 57 17.50 7.85 7.55
C TRP A 57 16.53 8.15 6.42
N ALA A 58 15.23 8.07 6.68
CA ALA A 58 14.20 8.44 5.71
C ALA A 58 14.30 9.92 5.31
N TYR A 59 14.62 10.81 6.27
CA TYR A 59 14.95 12.21 5.98
C TYR A 59 16.13 12.31 5.02
N ALA A 60 17.27 11.67 5.33
CA ALA A 60 18.48 11.74 4.51
C ALA A 60 18.22 11.28 3.06
N LYS A 61 17.53 10.14 2.89
CA LYS A 61 17.21 9.58 1.57
C LYS A 61 16.29 10.50 0.76
N THR A 62 15.19 10.97 1.36
CA THR A 62 14.23 11.86 0.68
C THR A 62 14.81 13.25 0.42
N TRP A 63 15.64 13.77 1.33
CA TRP A 63 16.43 14.98 1.15
C TRP A 63 17.38 14.87 -0.03
N HIS A 64 18.07 13.73 -0.17
CA HIS A 64 18.98 13.46 -1.28
C HIS A 64 18.19 13.42 -2.60
N THR A 65 17.11 12.64 -2.67
CA THR A 65 16.23 12.58 -3.86
C THR A 65 15.76 13.97 -4.27
N ALA A 66 15.23 14.77 -3.34
CA ALA A 66 14.75 16.12 -3.63
C ALA A 66 15.82 17.03 -4.27
N ARG A 67 17.10 16.84 -3.89
CA ARG A 67 18.23 17.65 -4.35
C ARG A 67 18.91 17.11 -5.61
N THR A 68 18.95 15.79 -5.80
CA THR A 68 19.80 15.15 -6.81
C THR A 68 19.02 14.56 -7.99
N THR A 69 17.68 14.49 -7.94
CA THR A 69 16.90 14.07 -9.12
C THR A 69 17.21 14.95 -10.34
N SER A 70 17.84 14.35 -11.36
CA SER A 70 18.22 15.03 -12.60
C SER A 70 17.06 15.08 -13.59
N ASN A 71 16.97 16.17 -14.35
CA ASN A 71 16.04 16.30 -15.48
C ASN A 71 16.72 15.97 -16.82
N ALA A 72 17.99 15.54 -16.85
CA ALA A 72 18.75 15.33 -18.08
C ALA A 72 18.08 14.33 -19.04
N ARG A 73 17.55 13.21 -18.51
CA ARG A 73 16.85 12.19 -19.32
C ARG A 73 15.53 12.71 -19.89
N ALA A 74 14.83 13.58 -19.15
CA ALA A 74 13.62 14.22 -19.65
C ALA A 74 13.97 15.20 -20.77
N LEU A 75 15.01 16.01 -20.59
CA LEU A 75 15.51 16.94 -21.60
C LEU A 75 16.02 16.24 -22.87
N SER A 76 16.51 15.00 -22.77
CA SER A 76 16.99 14.23 -23.92
C SER A 76 15.88 13.60 -24.78
N LEU A 77 14.60 13.76 -24.44
CA LEU A 77 13.48 13.24 -25.24
C LEU A 77 13.28 14.10 -26.50
N ALA A 78 13.16 13.43 -27.65
CA ALA A 78 13.02 14.08 -28.95
C ALA A 78 11.61 14.63 -29.19
N ASP A 79 10.57 13.98 -28.66
CA ASP A 79 9.20 14.44 -28.80
C ASP A 79 8.87 15.55 -27.76
N PRO A 80 8.45 16.76 -28.19
CA PRO A 80 8.16 17.87 -27.28
C PRO A 80 6.98 17.64 -26.33
N ALA A 81 6.07 16.70 -26.63
CA ALA A 81 4.97 16.37 -25.73
C ALA A 81 5.45 15.42 -24.63
N GLU A 82 6.15 14.34 -24.99
CA GLU A 82 6.81 13.43 -24.05
C GLU A 82 7.81 14.15 -23.14
N GLN A 83 8.63 15.06 -23.69
CA GLN A 83 9.58 15.87 -22.92
C GLN A 83 8.88 16.71 -21.84
N ARG A 84 7.77 17.38 -22.18
CA ARG A 84 6.98 18.18 -21.22
C ARG A 84 6.41 17.33 -20.10
N VAL A 85 5.87 16.16 -20.43
CA VAL A 85 5.33 15.22 -19.44
C VAL A 85 6.45 14.73 -18.50
N ALA A 86 7.60 14.32 -19.06
CA ALA A 86 8.73 13.84 -18.28
C ALA A 86 9.31 14.92 -17.35
N LEU A 87 9.40 16.18 -17.81
CA LEU A 87 9.84 17.30 -16.97
C LEU A 87 8.88 17.57 -15.82
N LYS A 88 7.57 17.56 -16.08
CA LYS A 88 6.55 17.73 -15.05
C LYS A 88 6.63 16.62 -13.99
N LEU A 89 6.85 15.38 -14.42
CA LEU A 89 7.03 14.24 -13.51
C LEU A 89 8.27 14.40 -12.62
N VAL A 90 9.39 14.87 -13.18
CA VAL A 90 10.61 15.14 -12.41
C VAL A 90 10.37 16.23 -11.36
N GLU A 91 9.70 17.31 -11.72
CA GLU A 91 9.38 18.41 -10.80
C GLU A 91 8.43 17.96 -9.68
N GLU A 92 7.39 17.19 -10.03
CA GLU A 92 6.47 16.60 -9.06
C GLU A 92 7.19 15.65 -8.09
N THR A 93 8.10 14.82 -8.60
CA THR A 93 8.94 13.91 -7.79
C THR A 93 9.79 14.69 -6.78
N LYS A 94 10.45 15.77 -7.21
CA LYS A 94 11.23 16.64 -6.31
C LYS A 94 10.36 17.27 -5.23
N ARG A 95 9.19 17.79 -5.60
CA ARG A 95 8.25 18.43 -4.68
C ARG A 95 7.74 17.44 -3.63
N ILE A 96 7.40 16.22 -4.04
CA ILE A 96 6.97 15.15 -3.14
C ILE A 96 8.11 14.77 -2.18
N ALA A 97 9.31 14.52 -2.71
CA ALA A 97 10.48 14.17 -1.92
C ALA A 97 10.83 15.26 -0.89
N GLN A 98 10.72 16.55 -1.28
CA GLN A 98 10.94 17.67 -0.37
C GLN A 98 9.90 17.70 0.75
N LYS A 99 8.62 17.52 0.43
CA LYS A 99 7.55 17.48 1.44
C LYS A 99 7.71 16.31 2.41
N GLN A 100 8.15 15.15 1.92
CA GLN A 100 8.46 13.98 2.74
C GLN A 100 9.67 14.26 3.65
N SER A 101 10.75 14.80 3.09
CA SER A 101 11.96 15.21 3.82
C SER A 101 11.61 16.15 4.98
N ASP A 102 10.82 17.20 4.73
CA ASP A 102 10.40 18.13 5.80
C ASP A 102 9.56 17.46 6.90
N ALA A 103 8.78 16.43 6.58
CA ALA A 103 7.97 15.69 7.53
C ALA A 103 8.82 14.75 8.41
N TYR A 104 9.74 14.01 7.78
CA TYR A 104 10.70 13.16 8.49
C TYR A 104 11.62 14.00 9.39
N ALA A 105 12.08 15.15 8.89
CA ALA A 105 12.93 16.05 9.67
C ALA A 105 12.25 16.54 10.96
N LYS A 106 11.00 16.99 10.86
CA LYS A 106 10.22 17.44 12.03
C LYS A 106 10.00 16.31 13.04
N THR A 107 9.78 15.09 12.54
CA THR A 107 9.52 13.91 13.38
C THR A 107 10.81 13.44 14.05
N ALA A 108 11.91 13.31 13.32
CA ALA A 108 13.22 12.96 13.86
C ALA A 108 13.66 13.96 14.94
N GLN A 109 13.59 15.26 14.63
CA GLN A 109 13.92 16.29 15.62
C GLN A 109 13.02 16.17 16.87
N TRP A 110 11.72 15.93 16.70
CA TRP A 110 10.82 15.77 17.82
C TRP A 110 11.15 14.55 18.68
N ILE A 111 11.53 13.43 18.07
CA ILE A 111 11.96 12.24 18.80
C ILE A 111 13.24 12.54 19.59
N ALA A 112 14.23 13.18 18.96
CA ALA A 112 15.48 13.55 19.62
C ALA A 112 15.24 14.46 20.84
N ASP A 113 14.39 15.48 20.70
CA ASP A 113 14.04 16.47 21.76
C ASP A 113 13.27 15.88 22.96
N VAL A 114 12.84 14.62 22.91
CA VAL A 114 12.10 13.99 24.02
C VAL A 114 12.73 12.71 24.52
N ALA A 115 13.59 12.07 23.72
CA ALA A 115 14.21 10.79 24.05
C ALA A 115 15.62 10.94 24.63
N ASP A 116 16.12 12.17 24.73
CA ASP A 116 17.44 12.45 25.29
C ASP A 116 17.52 12.25 26.81
N ASP A 117 16.48 12.64 27.54
CA ASP A 117 16.38 12.39 28.98
C ASP A 117 14.96 11.93 29.34
N VAL A 118 14.88 10.73 29.95
CA VAL A 118 13.63 10.10 30.38
C VAL A 118 13.72 9.65 31.84
N SER A 119 12.63 9.88 32.57
CA SER A 119 12.50 9.51 33.98
C SER A 119 12.54 8.00 34.19
N LEU A 120 13.31 7.57 35.20
CA LEU A 120 13.34 6.18 35.65
C LEU A 120 12.19 5.84 36.62
N LEU A 121 11.45 6.85 37.10
CA LEU A 121 10.42 6.69 38.13
C LEU A 121 9.01 6.90 37.58
N GLU A 122 8.85 7.78 36.61
CA GLU A 122 7.56 8.08 35.98
C GLU A 122 7.35 7.18 34.76
N VAL A 123 6.73 6.03 35.03
CA VAL A 123 6.58 4.93 34.07
C VAL A 123 5.10 4.60 33.87
N GLU A 124 4.70 4.49 32.61
CA GLU A 124 3.40 3.95 32.20
C GLU A 124 3.60 2.62 31.48
N HIS A 125 2.63 1.71 31.60
CA HIS A 125 2.60 0.44 30.87
C HIS A 125 1.35 0.39 30.02
N GLY A 126 1.51 0.18 28.72
CA GLY A 126 0.37 0.14 27.81
C GLY A 126 0.78 -0.16 26.38
N TRP A 127 -0.21 -0.39 25.52
CA TRP A 127 0.05 -0.61 24.11
C TRP A 127 0.45 0.68 23.42
N CYS A 128 1.58 0.65 22.71
CA CYS A 128 2.09 1.79 21.97
C CYS A 128 1.38 1.94 20.61
N SER A 129 0.69 3.06 20.37
CA SER A 129 0.06 3.34 19.06
C SER A 129 1.03 3.61 17.90
N SER A 130 2.35 3.54 18.14
CA SER A 130 3.38 3.70 17.11
C SER A 130 3.96 2.37 16.65
N CYS A 131 4.33 1.48 17.59
CA CYS A 131 4.90 0.17 17.26
C CYS A 131 3.93 -1.00 17.47
N PHE A 132 2.78 -0.73 18.08
CA PHE A 132 1.72 -1.69 18.38
C PHE A 132 2.12 -2.82 19.33
N PHE A 133 3.17 -2.64 20.13
CA PHE A 133 3.58 -3.57 21.18
C PHE A 133 3.20 -3.04 22.57
N LEU A 134 2.89 -3.98 23.47
CA LEU A 134 2.74 -3.72 24.90
C LEU A 134 4.14 -3.50 25.47
N THR A 135 4.38 -2.31 26.00
CA THR A 135 5.73 -1.93 26.41
C THR A 135 5.68 -0.88 27.52
N GLU A 136 6.86 -0.57 28.04
CA GLU A 136 7.07 0.48 29.02
C GLU A 136 7.17 1.83 28.30
N HIS A 137 6.62 2.88 28.92
CA HIS A 137 6.67 4.25 28.45
C HIS A 137 7.20 5.14 29.57
N ARG A 138 8.35 5.79 29.35
CA ARG A 138 8.98 6.65 30.35
C ARG A 138 8.72 8.11 30.06
N LYS A 139 8.33 8.88 31.07
CA LYS A 139 8.11 10.31 30.91
C LYS A 139 9.41 11.02 30.56
N SER A 140 9.41 11.88 29.55
CA SER A 140 10.56 12.72 29.20
C SER A 140 10.75 13.85 30.22
N ASN A 141 11.98 14.06 30.66
CA ASN A 141 12.36 15.10 31.61
C ASN A 141 12.54 16.44 30.88
N ARG A 142 11.42 17.11 30.57
CA ARG A 142 11.43 18.36 29.79
C ARG A 142 11.25 19.59 30.69
N PRO A 143 11.73 20.78 30.26
CA PRO A 143 11.57 22.01 31.02
C PRO A 143 10.12 22.30 31.41
N ALA A 144 9.93 22.92 32.57
CA ALA A 144 8.62 23.24 33.12
C ALA A 144 7.76 24.07 32.15
N GLY A 145 6.45 23.79 32.11
CA GLY A 145 5.48 24.47 31.25
C GLY A 145 5.24 23.81 29.89
N GLN A 146 5.98 22.76 29.56
CA GLN A 146 5.71 21.93 28.39
C GLN A 146 4.74 20.80 28.73
N LEU A 147 3.88 20.43 27.77
CA LEU A 147 2.95 19.32 27.93
C LEU A 147 3.71 17.99 28.11
N PRO A 148 3.24 17.10 28.99
CA PRO A 148 3.90 15.82 29.23
C PRO A 148 3.99 15.00 27.95
N VAL A 149 5.10 14.27 27.83
CA VAL A 149 5.36 13.31 26.76
C VAL A 149 6.09 12.14 27.36
N TYR A 150 5.71 10.95 26.93
CA TYR A 150 6.34 9.69 27.30
C TYR A 150 7.05 9.11 26.08
N VAL A 151 8.15 8.41 26.30
CA VAL A 151 8.92 7.75 25.26
C VAL A 151 8.74 6.25 25.41
N CYS A 152 8.18 5.65 24.37
CA CYS A 152 8.06 4.20 24.25
C CYS A 152 9.44 3.55 24.34
N GLN A 153 9.67 2.64 25.29
CA GLN A 153 10.96 1.96 25.43
C GLN A 153 11.18 0.88 24.36
N GLY A 154 10.12 0.39 23.71
CA GLY A 154 10.25 -0.57 22.61
C GLY A 154 10.65 0.04 21.27
N CYS A 155 10.14 1.23 20.91
CA CYS A 155 10.41 1.85 19.60
C CYS A 155 10.96 3.28 19.66
N GLY A 156 11.02 3.90 20.84
CA GLY A 156 11.53 5.26 21.00
C GLY A 156 10.57 6.36 20.56
N SER A 157 9.33 6.02 20.19
CA SER A 157 8.35 7.02 19.74
C SER A 157 7.78 7.86 20.88
N PRO A 158 7.49 9.16 20.65
CA PRO A 158 6.82 10.03 21.61
C PRO A 158 5.34 9.67 21.71
N THR A 159 4.85 9.58 22.94
CA THR A 159 3.53 9.09 23.29
C THR A 159 2.93 9.85 24.46
N LEU A 160 1.65 9.61 24.71
CA LEU A 160 0.93 10.07 25.89
C LEU A 160 -0.20 9.09 26.22
N PRO A 161 -0.69 9.04 27.47
CA PRO A 161 -1.88 8.26 27.81
C PRO A 161 -3.06 8.61 26.90
N CYS A 162 -3.81 7.59 26.46
CA CYS A 162 -5.02 7.80 25.69
C CYS A 162 -6.05 8.57 26.52
N VAL A 163 -6.69 9.57 25.91
CA VAL A 163 -7.73 10.36 26.59
C VAL A 163 -9.07 9.61 26.77
N ALA A 164 -9.21 8.40 26.24
CA ALA A 164 -10.42 7.62 26.38
C ALA A 164 -10.57 7.15 27.84
N VAL A 165 -11.77 7.32 28.41
CA VAL A 165 -12.04 6.94 29.80
C VAL A 165 -11.84 5.43 29.98
N GLY A 166 -11.01 5.05 30.96
CA GLY A 166 -10.72 3.64 31.27
C GLY A 166 -9.82 2.94 30.25
N CYS A 167 -9.06 3.70 29.45
CA CYS A 167 -8.11 3.17 28.50
C CYS A 167 -6.67 3.45 28.95
N ASP A 168 -5.89 2.39 29.18
CA ASP A 168 -4.50 2.49 29.62
C ASP A 168 -3.49 2.50 28.44
N ASN A 169 -3.99 2.44 27.19
CA ASN A 169 -3.15 2.45 26.00
C ASN A 169 -2.53 3.82 25.70
N MET A 170 -1.42 3.82 24.97
CA MET A 170 -0.62 5.01 24.70
C MET A 170 -0.86 5.54 23.29
N ALA A 171 -1.30 6.79 23.15
CA ALA A 171 -1.49 7.51 21.90
C ALA A 171 -0.17 8.11 21.38
N VAL A 172 -0.03 8.29 20.07
CA VAL A 172 1.14 8.98 19.47
C VAL A 172 1.09 10.47 19.77
N ARG A 173 2.16 11.02 20.34
CA ARG A 173 2.31 12.46 20.64
C ARG A 173 3.05 13.17 19.52
N VAL A 174 2.37 14.04 18.78
CA VAL A 174 3.02 14.93 17.80
C VAL A 174 3.54 16.20 18.48
N ARG A 175 4.62 16.82 17.98
CA ARG A 175 5.15 18.09 18.49
C ARG A 175 4.11 19.22 18.49
N GLY A 176 4.14 20.08 19.51
CA GLY A 176 3.30 21.29 19.61
C GLY A 176 2.12 21.16 20.58
N ALA A 177 1.23 22.16 20.65
CA ALA A 177 0.10 22.15 21.56
C ALA A 177 -0.88 21.00 21.26
N ILE A 178 -1.47 20.40 22.31
CA ILE A 178 -2.59 19.46 22.16
C ILE A 178 -3.84 20.27 21.88
N ARG A 179 -4.21 20.36 20.59
CA ARG A 179 -5.39 21.10 20.13
C ARG A 179 -6.62 20.21 19.93
N VAL A 180 -6.41 18.90 19.89
CA VAL A 180 -7.46 17.88 19.76
C VAL A 180 -7.18 16.73 20.73
N PRO A 181 -8.22 16.09 21.29
CA PRO A 181 -8.05 14.92 22.14
C PRO A 181 -7.21 13.84 21.45
N GLN A 182 -6.24 13.26 22.15
CA GLN A 182 -5.34 12.26 21.58
C GLN A 182 -5.81 10.85 21.95
N PHE A 183 -6.18 10.08 20.94
CA PHE A 183 -6.65 8.70 21.08
C PHE A 183 -5.60 7.70 20.63
N CYS A 184 -5.58 6.52 21.26
CA CYS A 184 -4.76 5.39 20.84
C CYS A 184 -5.26 4.81 19.51
N ALA A 185 -4.46 3.93 18.91
CA ALA A 185 -4.73 3.32 17.61
C ALA A 185 -6.11 2.62 17.54
N GLU A 186 -6.58 2.00 18.61
CA GLU A 186 -7.92 1.37 18.66
C GLU A 186 -9.04 2.42 18.63
N HIS A 187 -8.92 3.47 19.44
CA HIS A 187 -9.93 4.53 19.55
C HIS A 187 -9.90 5.51 18.35
N ARG A 188 -8.79 5.55 17.60
CA ARG A 188 -8.70 6.12 16.25
C ARG A 188 -9.11 5.14 15.17
N ARG A 189 -9.29 3.87 15.54
CA ARG A 189 -9.74 2.81 14.66
C ARG A 189 -8.75 2.55 13.51
N ASP A 190 -7.47 2.79 13.79
CA ASP A 190 -6.31 2.50 12.93
C ASP A 190 -6.03 1.00 12.87
N ILE A 191 -6.37 0.27 13.94
CA ILE A 191 -6.32 -1.20 14.05
C ILE A 191 -7.63 -1.73 14.65
N PRO A 192 -7.99 -3.01 14.42
CA PRO A 192 -9.16 -3.66 15.02
C PRO A 192 -9.13 -3.69 16.56
N GLY A 193 -7.96 -4.01 17.11
CA GLY A 193 -7.65 -4.11 18.54
C GLY A 193 -6.14 -4.40 18.67
N PHE A 194 -5.48 -4.02 19.76
CA PHE A 194 -4.05 -4.27 19.91
C PHE A 194 -3.73 -5.76 20.02
N GLU A 195 -4.38 -6.46 20.96
CA GLU A 195 -4.26 -7.91 21.13
C GLU A 195 -4.68 -8.63 19.85
N LYS A 196 -5.82 -8.22 19.30
CA LYS A 196 -6.36 -8.79 18.07
C LYS A 196 -5.41 -8.65 16.90
N ALA A 197 -4.78 -7.48 16.71
CA ALA A 197 -3.85 -7.22 15.61
C ALA A 197 -2.55 -8.04 15.69
N GLN A 198 -2.24 -8.61 16.86
CA GLN A 198 -1.11 -9.53 17.07
C GLN A 198 -1.52 -11.01 16.88
N GLY A 199 -2.83 -11.31 16.87
CA GLY A 199 -3.37 -12.67 16.78
C GLY A 199 -3.50 -13.21 15.36
N THR A 200 -3.89 -14.48 15.28
CA THR A 200 -4.26 -15.15 14.03
C THR A 200 -5.74 -14.94 13.71
N ILE A 201 -6.12 -15.09 12.44
CA ILE A 201 -7.51 -15.04 12.00
C ILE A 201 -8.20 -16.41 12.00
N GLY A 202 -7.45 -17.50 12.23
CA GLY A 202 -7.96 -18.85 12.02
C GLY A 202 -8.07 -19.16 10.53
N GLU A 203 -9.28 -19.42 10.04
CA GLU A 203 -9.53 -19.66 8.62
C GLU A 203 -9.66 -18.36 7.82
N LEU A 204 -9.29 -18.39 6.54
CA LEU A 204 -9.24 -17.19 5.71
C LEU A 204 -10.61 -16.50 5.53
N HIS A 205 -11.72 -17.23 5.66
CA HIS A 205 -13.05 -16.63 5.55
C HIS A 205 -13.50 -15.88 6.82
N ASP A 206 -12.79 -16.03 7.94
CA ASP A 206 -13.06 -15.33 9.20
C ASP A 206 -12.41 -13.93 9.24
N TYR A 207 -11.75 -13.52 8.15
CA TYR A 207 -11.07 -12.22 8.07
C TYR A 207 -11.99 -11.03 8.38
N GLU A 208 -13.30 -11.11 8.09
CA GLU A 208 -14.25 -10.04 8.40
C GLU A 208 -14.43 -9.86 9.91
N GLU A 209 -14.46 -10.96 10.67
CA GLU A 209 -14.52 -10.93 12.13
C GLU A 209 -13.23 -10.29 12.67
N PHE A 210 -12.07 -10.65 12.12
CA PHE A 210 -10.80 -10.03 12.49
C PHE A 210 -10.81 -8.50 12.30
N LEU A 211 -11.51 -7.99 11.29
CA LEU A 211 -11.59 -6.56 10.99
C LEU A 211 -12.59 -5.78 11.86
N GLN A 212 -13.44 -6.46 12.64
CA GLN A 212 -14.35 -5.79 13.56
C GLN A 212 -13.56 -5.10 14.67
N TYR A 213 -13.94 -3.86 14.97
CA TYR A 213 -13.26 -3.04 15.98
C TYR A 213 -13.75 -3.36 17.38
N ASP A 214 -12.82 -3.57 18.30
CA ASP A 214 -13.12 -3.80 19.71
C ASP A 214 -13.54 -2.50 20.41
N LYS A 215 -13.14 -1.34 19.86
CA LYS A 215 -13.38 0.00 20.41
C LYS A 215 -14.12 0.95 19.46
N PRO A 216 -14.87 1.93 20.01
CA PRO A 216 -15.54 2.96 19.21
C PRO A 216 -14.55 3.95 18.60
N ASP A 217 -14.97 4.62 17.52
CA ASP A 217 -14.19 5.67 16.86
C ASP A 217 -14.33 7.00 17.61
N LEU A 218 -13.55 7.17 18.68
CA LEU A 218 -13.61 8.37 19.51
C LEU A 218 -12.94 9.57 18.83
N ASP A 219 -11.96 9.35 17.95
CA ASP A 219 -11.34 10.43 17.18
C ASP A 219 -12.34 11.08 16.22
N LYS A 220 -13.07 10.26 15.46
CA LYS A 220 -14.14 10.76 14.59
C LYS A 220 -15.28 11.39 15.39
N ALA A 221 -15.72 10.76 16.48
CA ALA A 221 -16.76 11.32 17.34
C ALA A 221 -16.37 12.69 17.90
N SER A 222 -15.14 12.85 18.39
CA SER A 222 -14.63 14.12 18.91
C SER A 222 -14.57 15.20 17.83
N LYS A 223 -14.11 14.85 16.63
CA LYS A 223 -14.07 15.80 15.50
C LYS A 223 -15.46 16.28 15.08
N LEU A 224 -16.46 15.39 15.11
CA LEU A 224 -17.86 15.74 14.81
C LEU A 224 -18.50 16.58 15.90
N ALA A 225 -18.21 16.28 17.18
CA ALA A 225 -18.69 17.07 18.31
C ALA A 225 -18.15 18.50 18.27
N VAL A 226 -16.84 18.66 18.01
CA VAL A 226 -16.19 19.98 17.86
C VAL A 226 -16.73 20.76 16.66
N SER A 227 -17.15 20.09 15.58
CA SER A 227 -17.75 20.74 14.42
C SER A 227 -19.25 21.05 14.58
N GLY A 228 -19.88 20.68 15.69
CA GLY A 228 -21.32 20.88 15.93
C GLY A 228 -22.22 20.00 15.07
N VAL A 229 -21.66 19.01 14.36
CA VAL A 229 -22.44 18.07 13.55
C VAL A 229 -22.97 16.97 14.46
N LEU A 230 -24.24 17.09 14.88
CA LEU A 230 -25.00 16.00 15.48
C LEU A 230 -25.20 14.89 14.43
N ALA A 231 -24.25 13.97 14.33
CA ALA A 231 -24.38 12.79 13.49
C ALA A 231 -25.37 11.82 14.15
N VAL A 232 -26.65 11.91 13.76
CA VAL A 232 -27.69 10.95 14.11
C VAL A 232 -27.26 9.57 13.60
N GLY A 233 -26.87 8.69 14.52
CA GLY A 233 -26.44 7.32 14.21
C GLY A 233 -25.20 6.83 14.97
N LEU A 234 -24.44 7.72 15.62
CA LEU A 234 -23.39 7.31 16.55
C LEU A 234 -24.00 7.19 17.95
N ALA A 235 -24.03 5.98 18.51
CA ALA A 235 -24.23 5.77 19.94
C ALA A 235 -23.00 6.35 20.66
N ILE A 236 -22.97 7.67 20.83
CA ILE A 236 -21.96 8.38 21.61
C ILE A 236 -22.28 8.07 23.07
N PRO A 237 -21.42 7.34 23.82
CA PRO A 237 -21.59 7.26 25.26
C PRO A 237 -21.57 8.70 25.77
N VAL A 238 -22.64 9.12 26.43
CA VAL A 238 -22.86 10.48 26.97
C VAL A 238 -21.80 10.86 28.04
N ALA A 239 -20.82 9.99 28.32
CA ALA A 239 -19.68 10.24 29.18
C ALA A 239 -18.67 11.27 28.65
N PHE A 240 -18.80 11.77 27.41
CA PHE A 240 -17.97 12.88 26.89
C PHE A 240 -18.39 14.28 27.37
N LEU A 241 -19.14 14.37 28.48
CA LEU A 241 -19.53 15.62 29.14
C LEU A 241 -18.59 16.04 30.29
N ALA A 242 -17.29 15.78 30.15
CA ALA A 242 -16.28 16.49 30.95
C ALA A 242 -15.64 17.58 30.06
N ALA A 243 -16.30 18.74 29.98
CA ALA A 243 -15.73 19.93 29.36
C ALA A 243 -14.56 20.47 30.19
N PRO A 244 -13.50 20.98 29.54
CA PRO A 244 -13.06 22.34 29.82
C PRO A 244 -13.41 23.22 28.63
N ALA A 245 -13.96 24.40 28.93
CA ALA A 245 -14.42 25.39 27.98
C ALA A 245 -13.39 25.68 26.86
N ILE A 246 -13.70 25.25 25.63
CA ILE A 246 -13.02 25.76 24.43
C ILE A 246 -13.62 27.14 24.16
N GLY A 247 -12.97 28.16 24.70
CA GLY A 247 -13.15 29.54 24.24
C GLY A 247 -12.87 29.62 22.74
N GLY A 248 -13.73 30.32 22.01
CA GLY A 248 -13.82 30.31 20.56
C GLY A 248 -12.50 30.50 19.81
N ALA A 249 -12.26 29.61 18.85
CA ALA A 249 -11.34 29.80 17.75
C ALA A 249 -11.86 29.07 16.50
N ILE A 250 -13.09 29.40 16.08
CA ILE A 250 -13.59 29.14 14.74
C ILE A 250 -12.88 30.16 13.83
N GLY A 251 -11.76 29.78 13.21
CA GLY A 251 -11.07 30.70 12.30
C GLY A 251 -9.74 30.25 11.66
N SER A 252 -9.13 29.13 12.07
CA SER A 252 -7.78 28.77 11.58
C SER A 252 -7.58 27.31 11.16
N LEU A 253 -8.64 26.52 10.95
CA LEU A 253 -8.53 25.11 10.52
C LEU A 253 -8.08 24.91 9.05
N GLY A 254 -7.58 25.96 8.39
CA GLY A 254 -7.23 25.96 6.96
C GLY A 254 -5.76 26.20 6.60
N MET A 255 -4.83 26.31 7.56
CA MET A 255 -3.43 26.58 7.22
C MET A 255 -2.50 26.24 8.42
N PHE A 256 -1.59 25.28 8.25
CA PHE A 256 -0.49 24.91 9.18
C PHE A 256 -0.81 24.07 10.44
N GLY A 257 -0.44 22.78 10.38
CA GLY A 257 0.22 22.11 11.52
C GLY A 257 -0.46 20.86 12.09
N GLY A 258 0.20 19.71 11.95
CA GLY A 258 0.07 18.59 12.90
C GLY A 258 -0.80 17.43 12.45
N PHE A 259 -0.43 16.74 11.36
CA PHE A 259 -1.05 15.48 10.97
C PHE A 259 -0.73 14.38 11.99
N SER A 260 -1.69 14.02 12.84
CA SER A 260 -1.79 12.71 13.50
C SER A 260 -3.04 12.01 12.97
N GLY A 261 -3.01 10.67 12.89
CA GLY A 261 -4.06 9.86 12.26
C GLY A 261 -3.86 9.72 10.74
N ALA A 262 -3.83 10.84 10.00
CA ALA A 262 -3.51 10.82 8.57
C ALA A 262 -2.02 10.59 8.30
N ALA A 263 -1.09 10.98 9.18
CA ALA A 263 0.35 10.79 8.96
C ALA A 263 0.87 9.41 9.37
N ALA A 264 0.21 8.69 10.27
CA ALA A 264 0.55 7.31 10.63
C ALA A 264 0.00 6.34 9.58
N THR A 265 -1.24 6.54 9.15
CA THR A 265 -1.78 5.92 7.93
C THR A 265 -1.01 6.35 6.70
N SER A 266 -0.60 7.62 6.57
CA SER A 266 0.33 8.04 5.50
C SER A 266 1.75 7.56 5.71
N HIS A 267 2.18 7.08 6.88
CA HIS A 267 3.50 6.45 7.03
C HIS A 267 3.42 5.05 6.46
N GLY A 268 2.41 4.25 6.84
CA GLY A 268 2.14 2.93 6.27
C GLY A 268 1.75 2.98 4.78
N LEU A 269 0.96 3.97 4.34
CA LEU A 269 0.62 4.23 2.94
C LEU A 269 1.78 4.86 2.14
N ALA A 270 2.62 5.70 2.75
CA ALA A 270 3.86 6.16 2.10
C ALA A 270 4.93 5.07 2.06
N LEU A 271 4.94 4.15 3.04
CA LEU A 271 5.71 2.90 3.01
C LEU A 271 5.21 2.05 1.84
N LEU A 272 3.89 1.86 1.70
CA LEU A 272 3.24 1.26 0.52
C LEU A 272 3.44 2.07 -0.79
N GLY A 273 4.52 2.83 -0.95
CA GLY A 273 4.89 3.53 -2.19
C GLY A 273 3.86 4.55 -2.69
N GLY A 274 2.88 4.96 -1.89
CA GLY A 274 1.78 5.78 -2.35
C GLY A 274 0.90 6.28 -1.22
N GLY A 275 1.26 7.45 -0.66
CA GLY A 275 0.31 8.26 0.11
C GLY A 275 -1.03 8.35 -0.63
N SER A 276 -2.12 8.53 0.12
CA SER A 276 -3.51 8.60 -0.40
C SER A 276 -3.58 9.31 -1.75
N LEU A 277 -4.47 8.89 -2.67
CA LEU A 277 -4.67 9.57 -3.96
C LEU A 277 -4.88 11.10 -3.83
N ALA A 278 -5.35 11.57 -2.67
CA ALA A 278 -5.47 12.99 -2.31
C ALA A 278 -4.12 13.71 -2.02
N ALA A 279 -3.01 12.98 -1.92
CA ALA A 279 -1.67 13.44 -1.56
C ALA A 279 -0.60 13.22 -2.66
N GLY A 280 -0.98 12.69 -3.83
CA GLY A 280 -0.09 12.58 -5.01
C GLY A 280 0.88 11.38 -4.99
N GLY A 281 0.41 10.17 -4.65
CA GLY A 281 1.23 8.95 -4.66
C GLY A 281 1.82 8.62 -6.04
N LEU A 282 3.11 8.28 -6.08
CA LEU A 282 3.90 7.99 -7.28
C LEU A 282 3.38 6.75 -8.02
N GLY A 283 2.53 6.98 -9.03
CA GLY A 283 2.36 6.03 -10.11
C GLY A 283 3.69 5.89 -10.87
N MET A 284 4.30 4.71 -10.80
CA MET A 284 5.24 4.07 -11.74
C MET A 284 6.44 3.37 -11.08
N ALA A 285 6.90 3.78 -9.89
CA ALA A 285 8.00 3.12 -9.15
C ALA A 285 7.54 2.28 -7.93
N GLY A 286 6.23 2.16 -7.71
CA GLY A 286 5.65 1.72 -6.44
C GLY A 286 5.71 0.21 -6.14
N GLY A 287 5.63 -0.68 -7.14
CA GLY A 287 5.37 -2.12 -6.89
C GLY A 287 6.36 -2.80 -5.93
N THR A 288 7.67 -2.61 -6.14
CA THR A 288 8.72 -3.16 -5.28
C THR A 288 8.84 -2.41 -3.95
N ALA A 289 8.70 -1.07 -3.98
CA ALA A 289 8.74 -0.25 -2.78
C ALA A 289 7.58 -0.57 -1.81
N VAL A 290 6.41 -0.88 -2.35
CA VAL A 290 5.19 -1.29 -1.64
C VAL A 290 5.42 -2.58 -0.84
N VAL A 291 6.03 -3.59 -1.46
CA VAL A 291 6.30 -4.90 -0.83
C VAL A 291 7.43 -4.80 0.19
N THR A 292 8.55 -4.14 -0.13
CA THR A 292 9.68 -3.96 0.81
C THR A 292 9.26 -3.25 2.09
N ALA A 293 8.35 -2.29 1.97
CA ALA A 293 7.88 -1.50 3.08
C ALA A 293 7.00 -2.28 4.08
N VAL A 294 6.06 -3.08 3.60
CA VAL A 294 5.14 -3.81 4.47
C VAL A 294 5.69 -5.18 4.85
N GLY A 295 6.63 -5.72 4.09
CA GLY A 295 7.11 -7.09 4.25
C GLY A 295 7.59 -7.44 5.66
N ALA A 296 8.39 -6.59 6.29
CA ALA A 296 8.87 -6.81 7.66
C ALA A 296 7.76 -6.80 8.73
N ALA A 297 6.55 -6.40 8.37
CA ALA A 297 5.39 -6.25 9.23
C ALA A 297 4.19 -7.13 8.84
N VAL A 298 4.32 -7.92 7.77
CA VAL A 298 3.29 -8.84 7.27
C VAL A 298 2.87 -9.80 8.38
N GLY A 299 1.57 -9.85 8.65
CA GLY A 299 0.98 -10.67 9.70
C GLY A 299 1.23 -10.17 11.13
N GLY A 300 1.79 -8.98 11.32
CA GLY A 300 1.94 -8.30 12.62
C GLY A 300 1.10 -7.02 12.69
N ALA A 301 1.00 -6.37 13.85
CA ALA A 301 0.04 -5.27 14.01
C ALA A 301 0.27 -4.05 13.07
N LEU A 302 1.51 -3.81 12.61
CA LEU A 302 1.77 -2.79 11.59
C LEU A 302 1.16 -3.17 10.23
N GLY A 303 1.28 -4.43 9.80
CA GLY A 303 0.56 -4.96 8.63
C GLY A 303 -0.96 -4.84 8.77
N ALA A 304 -1.51 -5.13 9.96
CA ALA A 304 -2.94 -4.98 10.24
C ALA A 304 -3.41 -3.53 10.09
N SER A 305 -2.61 -2.56 10.55
CA SER A 305 -2.96 -1.14 10.42
C SER A 305 -3.03 -0.69 8.96
N VAL A 306 -2.14 -1.22 8.13
CA VAL A 306 -2.08 -0.95 6.69
C VAL A 306 -3.24 -1.60 5.96
N ALA A 307 -3.50 -2.88 6.23
CA ALA A 307 -4.65 -3.61 5.70
C ALA A 307 -5.97 -2.90 6.05
N ASN A 308 -6.14 -2.53 7.33
CA ASN A 308 -7.31 -1.81 7.81
C ASN A 308 -7.54 -0.48 7.08
N ALA A 309 -6.49 0.32 6.86
CA ALA A 309 -6.59 1.58 6.13
C ALA A 309 -7.09 1.39 4.69
N TYR A 310 -6.61 0.36 3.99
CA TYR A 310 -7.05 0.07 2.64
C TYR A 310 -8.47 -0.50 2.59
N LEU A 311 -8.83 -1.42 3.48
CA LEU A 311 -10.18 -2.02 3.52
C LEU A 311 -11.27 -0.98 3.87
N ARG A 312 -10.86 0.11 4.52
CA ARG A 312 -11.68 1.32 4.64
C ARG A 312 -11.87 2.05 3.32
N GLU A 313 -10.81 2.19 2.53
CA GLU A 313 -10.79 2.88 1.24
C GLU A 313 -11.51 2.08 0.14
N ASP A 314 -11.23 0.78 0.04
CA ASP A 314 -11.77 -0.12 -0.97
C ASP A 314 -12.86 -1.04 -0.42
N LYS A 315 -14.11 -0.62 -0.61
CA LYS A 315 -15.31 -1.41 -0.27
C LYS A 315 -15.59 -2.56 -1.23
N SER A 316 -14.83 -2.70 -2.32
CA SER A 316 -14.96 -3.82 -3.25
C SER A 316 -14.16 -5.04 -2.82
N PHE A 317 -13.16 -4.85 -1.95
CA PHE A 317 -12.38 -5.95 -1.41
C PHE A 317 -13.27 -6.87 -0.57
N ARG A 318 -13.26 -8.15 -0.89
CA ARG A 318 -13.80 -9.22 -0.03
C ARG A 318 -13.19 -10.56 -0.42
N ILE A 319 -13.04 -11.45 0.55
CA ILE A 319 -12.64 -12.84 0.30
C ILE A 319 -13.86 -13.71 0.54
N GLU A 320 -14.23 -14.50 -0.47
CA GLU A 320 -15.43 -15.33 -0.42
C GLU A 320 -15.06 -16.81 -0.55
N LEU A 321 -15.47 -17.62 0.43
CA LEU A 321 -15.39 -19.08 0.32
C LEU A 321 -16.38 -19.57 -0.75
N LEU A 322 -15.84 -20.16 -1.81
CA LEU A 322 -16.59 -20.74 -2.93
C LEU A 322 -16.87 -22.22 -2.72
N ARG A 323 -15.91 -22.95 -2.14
CA ARG A 323 -16.02 -24.38 -1.86
C ARG A 323 -15.23 -24.73 -0.59
N PRO A 324 -15.82 -25.45 0.38
CA PRO A 324 -15.07 -26.01 1.51
C PRO A 324 -14.16 -27.16 1.06
N GLY A 325 -13.01 -27.32 1.71
CA GLY A 325 -12.04 -28.35 1.36
C GLY A 325 -12.37 -29.72 1.96
N LYS A 326 -11.71 -30.76 1.45
CA LYS A 326 -11.65 -32.12 1.99
C LYS A 326 -10.20 -32.53 2.28
N GLY A 327 -9.40 -31.60 2.83
CA GLY A 327 -7.99 -31.83 3.18
C GLY A 327 -6.97 -31.43 2.11
N GLY A 328 -7.37 -30.75 1.04
CA GLY A 328 -6.43 -30.17 0.05
C GLY A 328 -5.93 -28.78 0.46
N VAL A 329 -4.84 -28.33 -0.18
CA VAL A 329 -4.26 -26.99 0.03
C VAL A 329 -5.23 -25.90 -0.41
N PRO A 330 -5.49 -24.86 0.40
CA PRO A 330 -6.37 -23.75 0.02
C PRO A 330 -5.96 -23.05 -1.27
N VAL A 331 -6.91 -22.90 -2.19
CA VAL A 331 -6.73 -22.26 -3.50
C VAL A 331 -7.39 -20.88 -3.50
N LEU A 332 -6.63 -19.85 -3.86
CA LEU A 332 -7.14 -18.49 -4.04
C LEU A 332 -7.23 -18.14 -5.51
N VAL A 333 -8.38 -17.61 -5.94
CA VAL A 333 -8.61 -17.13 -7.30
C VAL A 333 -8.88 -15.63 -7.34
N ALA A 334 -8.26 -14.91 -8.27
CA ALA A 334 -8.54 -13.49 -8.53
C ALA A 334 -8.75 -13.20 -10.03
N ASN A 335 -9.87 -12.55 -10.33
CA ASN A 335 -10.17 -12.07 -11.67
C ASN A 335 -9.27 -10.89 -12.07
N GLY A 336 -9.12 -10.74 -13.38
CA GLY A 336 -8.61 -9.54 -14.01
C GLY A 336 -9.62 -8.40 -14.01
N PHE A 337 -9.12 -7.19 -14.23
CA PHE A 337 -9.89 -5.95 -14.21
C PHE A 337 -11.09 -5.92 -15.18
N LEU A 338 -11.02 -6.63 -16.32
CA LEU A 338 -12.10 -6.68 -17.32
C LEU A 338 -12.91 -7.98 -17.32
N THR A 339 -12.57 -8.92 -16.43
CA THR A 339 -13.15 -10.28 -16.40
C THR A 339 -14.11 -10.49 -15.23
N ASP A 340 -14.54 -9.42 -14.55
CA ASP A 340 -15.50 -9.57 -13.46
C ASP A 340 -16.91 -9.81 -14.01
N GLY A 341 -17.22 -11.09 -14.21
CA GLY A 341 -18.46 -11.56 -14.83
C GLY A 341 -19.69 -11.27 -13.97
N LYS A 342 -20.78 -10.88 -14.63
CA LYS A 342 -22.12 -10.89 -14.05
C LYS A 342 -22.64 -12.33 -13.97
N GLY A 343 -23.10 -12.76 -12.79
CA GLY A 343 -24.18 -13.76 -12.69
C GLY A 343 -23.90 -15.08 -11.97
N ASP A 344 -22.65 -15.46 -11.69
CA ASP A 344 -22.34 -16.65 -10.88
C ASP A 344 -21.27 -16.38 -9.82
N LYS A 345 -21.46 -16.94 -8.62
CA LYS A 345 -20.60 -16.80 -7.45
C LYS A 345 -19.21 -17.39 -7.72
N TRP A 346 -19.16 -18.56 -8.37
CA TRP A 346 -17.89 -19.23 -8.70
C TRP A 346 -17.26 -18.66 -9.98
N GLY A 347 -18.07 -18.35 -10.99
CA GLY A 347 -17.61 -17.81 -12.28
C GLY A 347 -16.78 -18.82 -13.08
N SER A 348 -16.03 -18.35 -14.08
CA SER A 348 -15.26 -19.20 -15.00
C SER A 348 -14.10 -19.97 -14.35
N TRP A 349 -13.82 -19.77 -13.05
CA TRP A 349 -12.79 -20.53 -12.33
C TRP A 349 -13.18 -21.98 -12.03
N LYS A 350 -14.48 -22.30 -11.97
CA LYS A 350 -14.96 -23.62 -11.51
C LYS A 350 -14.33 -24.79 -12.27
N PRO A 351 -14.35 -24.86 -13.62
CA PRO A 351 -13.86 -26.02 -14.33
C PRO A 351 -12.34 -26.20 -14.17
N ILE A 352 -11.59 -25.12 -14.41
CA ILE A 352 -10.13 -25.12 -14.40
C ILE A 352 -9.54 -25.43 -13.00
N VAL A 353 -10.18 -24.96 -11.92
CA VAL A 353 -9.76 -25.29 -10.55
C VAL A 353 -10.14 -26.71 -10.18
N ASN A 354 -11.34 -27.17 -10.53
CA ASN A 354 -11.79 -28.53 -10.19
C ASN A 354 -10.96 -29.61 -10.87
N GLU A 355 -10.46 -29.35 -12.07
CA GLU A 355 -9.63 -30.30 -12.80
C GLU A 355 -8.30 -30.57 -12.07
N ARG A 356 -7.68 -29.55 -11.48
CA ARG A 356 -6.36 -29.66 -10.85
C ARG A 356 -6.38 -29.82 -9.33
N TYR A 357 -7.36 -29.20 -8.67
CA TYR A 357 -7.50 -29.12 -7.22
C TYR A 357 -8.92 -29.53 -6.79
N PRO A 358 -9.37 -30.78 -7.01
CA PRO A 358 -10.75 -31.19 -6.75
C PRO A 358 -11.15 -31.13 -5.26
N ASP A 359 -10.21 -31.37 -4.35
CA ASP A 359 -10.45 -31.51 -2.91
C ASP A 359 -10.04 -30.29 -2.08
N SER A 360 -9.49 -29.25 -2.71
CA SER A 360 -9.04 -28.04 -2.04
C SER A 360 -10.20 -27.12 -1.63
N PRO A 361 -10.11 -26.42 -0.48
CA PRO A 361 -10.96 -25.26 -0.24
C PRO A 361 -10.62 -24.18 -1.27
N VAL A 362 -11.63 -23.48 -1.79
CA VAL A 362 -11.46 -22.46 -2.84
C VAL A 362 -12.03 -21.13 -2.37
N TYR A 363 -11.22 -20.09 -2.46
CA TYR A 363 -11.53 -18.73 -2.08
C TYR A 363 -11.44 -17.80 -3.30
N ARG A 364 -12.40 -16.88 -3.44
CA ARG A 364 -12.35 -15.81 -4.44
C ARG A 364 -11.98 -14.49 -3.78
N VAL A 365 -10.95 -13.85 -4.32
CA VAL A 365 -10.55 -12.49 -3.94
C VAL A 365 -11.23 -11.51 -4.89
N TRP A 366 -12.13 -10.70 -4.36
CA TRP A 366 -12.79 -9.62 -5.07
C TRP A 366 -12.01 -8.33 -4.90
N TRP A 367 -11.85 -7.54 -5.96
CA TRP A 367 -11.15 -6.25 -5.93
C TRP A 367 -11.53 -5.39 -7.17
N GLY A 368 -11.49 -4.05 -7.05
CA GLY A 368 -11.51 -3.12 -8.20
C GLY A 368 -12.86 -2.79 -8.86
N ALA A 369 -13.99 -2.80 -8.13
CA ALA A 369 -15.31 -2.63 -8.74
C ALA A 369 -15.69 -1.18 -9.15
N LYS A 370 -14.96 -0.13 -8.70
CA LYS A 370 -15.35 1.27 -8.97
C LYS A 370 -14.86 1.74 -10.35
N GLU A 371 -13.67 1.34 -10.76
CA GLU A 371 -12.98 1.85 -11.94
C GLU A 371 -13.48 1.21 -13.23
N LEU A 372 -14.10 0.02 -13.15
CA LEU A 372 -14.86 -0.58 -14.26
C LEU A 372 -15.98 0.35 -14.74
N ARG A 373 -16.64 1.08 -13.83
CA ARG A 373 -17.65 2.09 -14.18
C ARG A 373 -17.01 3.31 -14.84
N ASP A 374 -15.88 3.77 -14.33
CA ASP A 374 -15.16 4.92 -14.90
C ASP A 374 -14.56 4.61 -16.28
N PHE A 375 -14.13 3.37 -16.51
CA PHE A 375 -13.71 2.86 -17.82
C PHE A 375 -14.90 2.77 -18.80
N GLY A 376 -16.06 2.28 -18.33
CA GLY A 376 -17.30 2.25 -19.12
C GLY A 376 -17.80 3.65 -19.48
N VAL A 377 -17.66 4.61 -18.57
CA VAL A 377 -18.01 6.04 -18.79
C VAL A 377 -17.01 6.73 -19.71
N LEU A 378 -15.71 6.41 -19.63
CA LEU A 378 -14.70 6.89 -20.59
C LEU A 378 -14.94 6.34 -22.00
N GLY A 379 -15.29 5.05 -22.12
CA GLY A 379 -15.71 4.44 -23.38
C GLY A 379 -16.98 5.09 -23.95
N ALA A 380 -17.96 5.37 -23.09
CA ALA A 380 -19.19 6.08 -23.47
C ALA A 380 -18.95 7.55 -23.85
N ASN A 381 -18.06 8.25 -23.17
CA ASN A 381 -17.74 9.66 -23.43
C ASN A 381 -16.82 9.85 -24.64
N ALA A 382 -15.97 8.87 -24.99
CA ALA A 382 -15.25 8.83 -26.26
C ALA A 382 -16.23 8.75 -27.47
N LEU A 383 -17.40 8.15 -27.27
CA LEU A 383 -18.51 8.14 -28.23
C LEU A 383 -19.40 9.41 -28.16
N GLY A 384 -19.38 10.13 -27.04
CA GLY A 384 -20.39 11.14 -26.70
C GLY A 384 -20.27 12.51 -27.35
N LYS A 385 -19.09 12.91 -27.87
CA LYS A 385 -18.93 14.27 -28.46
C LYS A 385 -18.57 14.34 -29.95
N ALA A 386 -18.35 13.20 -30.61
CA ALA A 386 -18.20 13.14 -32.08
C ALA A 386 -18.75 11.84 -32.72
N GLY A 387 -19.31 10.91 -31.95
CA GLY A 387 -19.49 9.51 -32.35
C GLY A 387 -20.87 9.09 -32.86
N GLY A 388 -21.86 9.98 -32.90
CA GLY A 388 -23.23 9.61 -33.32
C GLY A 388 -23.32 8.99 -34.71
N VAL A 389 -22.46 9.43 -35.64
CA VAL A 389 -22.42 8.92 -37.03
C VAL A 389 -21.51 7.69 -37.18
N ALA A 390 -20.56 7.49 -36.25
CA ALA A 390 -19.61 6.37 -36.29
C ALA A 390 -20.19 5.07 -35.71
N ALA A 391 -21.01 5.15 -34.65
CA ALA A 391 -21.67 3.99 -34.07
C ALA A 391 -22.66 3.32 -35.04
N ALA A 392 -23.39 4.12 -35.82
CA ALA A 392 -24.29 3.62 -36.87
C ALA A 392 -23.53 2.88 -37.98
N LYS A 393 -22.33 3.36 -38.35
CA LYS A 393 -21.45 2.67 -39.33
C LYS A 393 -20.76 1.43 -38.73
N ALA A 394 -20.52 1.39 -37.43
CA ALA A 394 -19.92 0.24 -36.74
C ALA A 394 -20.87 -0.97 -36.71
N ALA A 395 -22.18 -0.74 -36.49
CA ALA A 395 -23.18 -1.79 -36.60
C ALA A 395 -23.28 -2.38 -38.03
N ALA A 396 -23.07 -1.54 -39.05
CA ALA A 396 -23.06 -1.96 -40.46
C ALA A 396 -21.75 -2.67 -40.90
N ALA A 397 -20.69 -2.63 -40.08
CA ALA A 397 -19.38 -3.21 -40.40
C ALA A 397 -19.10 -4.56 -39.72
N VAL A 398 -20.05 -5.05 -38.90
CA VAL A 398 -20.00 -6.38 -38.27
C VAL A 398 -20.10 -7.44 -39.37
N GLY A 399 -18.94 -7.91 -39.83
CA GLY A 399 -18.81 -8.88 -40.91
C GLY A 399 -17.70 -8.58 -41.93
N THR A 400 -17.09 -7.39 -41.91
CA THR A 400 -16.02 -7.04 -42.87
C THR A 400 -14.65 -6.88 -42.22
N LYS A 401 -13.59 -7.16 -42.99
CA LYS A 401 -12.16 -7.05 -42.60
C LYS A 401 -11.76 -5.66 -42.06
N ALA A 402 -12.61 -4.64 -42.25
CA ALA A 402 -12.46 -3.29 -41.71
C ALA A 402 -12.87 -3.18 -40.22
N GLY A 403 -13.81 -3.99 -39.73
CA GLY A 403 -14.23 -4.01 -38.32
C GLY A 403 -13.13 -4.48 -37.36
N ALA A 404 -12.30 -5.43 -37.80
CA ALA A 404 -11.12 -5.88 -37.05
C ALA A 404 -10.03 -4.78 -36.93
N ARG A 405 -9.94 -3.87 -37.91
CA ARG A 405 -9.02 -2.71 -37.85
C ARG A 405 -9.53 -1.62 -36.92
N PHE A 406 -10.85 -1.48 -36.73
CA PHE A 406 -11.44 -0.44 -35.90
C PHE A 406 -11.27 -0.73 -34.39
N LEU A 407 -11.34 -2.01 -33.98
CA LEU A 407 -11.05 -2.41 -32.59
C LEU A 407 -9.57 -2.25 -32.20
N GLY A 408 -8.64 -2.44 -33.15
CA GLY A 408 -7.20 -2.30 -32.91
C GLY A 408 -6.69 -0.86 -32.88
N ASN A 409 -7.25 0.05 -33.69
CA ASN A 409 -6.69 1.39 -33.88
C ASN A 409 -7.44 2.53 -33.16
N VAL A 410 -8.65 2.30 -32.63
CA VAL A 410 -9.45 3.36 -31.99
C VAL A 410 -9.43 3.26 -30.46
N VAL A 411 -9.30 2.05 -29.90
CA VAL A 411 -9.26 1.84 -28.44
C VAL A 411 -7.91 2.24 -27.84
N GLY A 412 -6.81 2.18 -28.60
CA GLY A 412 -5.48 2.54 -28.12
C GLY A 412 -5.28 4.04 -27.85
N PRO A 413 -5.57 4.96 -28.79
CA PRO A 413 -5.26 6.38 -28.64
C PRO A 413 -6.25 7.14 -27.72
N ALA A 414 -7.53 6.76 -27.70
CA ALA A 414 -8.54 7.43 -26.88
C ALA A 414 -8.37 7.18 -25.36
N MET A 415 -7.53 6.21 -24.99
CA MET A 415 -7.19 5.84 -23.62
C MET A 415 -5.95 6.58 -23.07
N ILE A 416 -5.33 7.45 -23.88
CA ILE A 416 -4.15 8.25 -23.51
C ILE A 416 -4.62 9.65 -23.11
N THR A 417 -5.03 9.82 -21.86
CA THR A 417 -5.14 11.17 -21.28
C THR A 417 -3.74 11.74 -21.03
N ALA A 418 -3.54 13.04 -21.25
CA ALA A 418 -2.25 13.73 -21.08
C ALA A 418 -1.64 13.71 -19.65
N ASP A 419 -2.37 13.16 -18.67
CA ASP A 419 -1.90 12.94 -17.29
C ASP A 419 -1.81 11.41 -17.07
N LEU A 420 -0.69 10.80 -17.48
CA LEU A 420 -0.45 9.35 -17.39
C LEU A 420 -0.68 8.83 -15.96
N ALA A 421 -0.31 9.60 -14.93
CA ALA A 421 -0.53 9.27 -13.53
C ALA A 421 -2.02 9.14 -13.12
N LYS A 422 -2.96 9.69 -13.90
CA LYS A 422 -4.42 9.60 -13.67
C LYS A 422 -5.14 8.67 -14.64
N ASN A 423 -4.41 7.95 -15.49
CA ASN A 423 -5.00 6.95 -16.38
C ASN A 423 -5.63 5.82 -15.55
N PRO A 424 -6.87 5.39 -15.84
CA PRO A 424 -7.51 4.24 -15.20
C PRO A 424 -6.64 2.98 -15.12
N TRP A 425 -5.78 2.73 -16.11
CA TRP A 425 -4.84 1.61 -16.10
C TRP A 425 -3.83 1.69 -14.95
N HIS A 426 -3.20 2.86 -14.75
CA HIS A 426 -2.22 3.05 -13.68
C HIS A 426 -2.88 2.99 -12.29
N VAL A 427 -4.10 3.50 -12.17
CA VAL A 427 -4.90 3.37 -10.95
C VAL A 427 -5.23 1.90 -10.66
N ALA A 428 -5.70 1.15 -11.67
CA ALA A 428 -6.01 -0.27 -11.52
C ALA A 428 -4.76 -1.11 -11.18
N LYS A 429 -3.62 -0.79 -11.80
CA LYS A 429 -2.31 -1.37 -11.47
C LYS A 429 -1.97 -1.07 -9.99
N SER A 430 -1.95 0.20 -9.58
CA SER A 430 -1.66 0.57 -8.18
C SER A 430 -2.60 -0.12 -7.18
N ARG A 431 -3.89 -0.25 -7.51
CA ARG A 431 -4.85 -1.00 -6.69
C ARG A 431 -4.50 -2.48 -6.60
N ALA A 432 -4.12 -3.12 -7.71
CA ALA A 432 -3.69 -4.52 -7.71
C ALA A 432 -2.48 -4.75 -6.78
N ASP A 433 -1.52 -3.83 -6.73
CA ASP A 433 -0.39 -3.93 -5.77
C ASP A 433 -0.87 -3.88 -4.33
N LYS A 434 -1.71 -2.89 -4.01
CA LYS A 434 -2.24 -2.72 -2.65
C LYS A 434 -3.05 -3.96 -2.23
N THR A 435 -3.94 -4.45 -3.09
CA THR A 435 -4.69 -5.69 -2.86
C THR A 435 -3.75 -6.86 -2.61
N GLY A 436 -2.66 -6.99 -3.38
CA GLY A 436 -1.69 -8.07 -3.21
C GLY A 436 -1.01 -8.04 -1.84
N VAL A 437 -0.52 -6.88 -1.39
CA VAL A 437 0.09 -6.76 -0.05
C VAL A 437 -0.88 -7.14 1.06
N ILE A 438 -2.13 -6.72 0.94
CA ILE A 438 -3.15 -6.96 1.97
C ILE A 438 -3.56 -8.41 1.98
N LEU A 439 -3.68 -9.01 0.79
CA LEU A 439 -3.89 -10.44 0.68
C LEU A 439 -2.75 -11.19 1.36
N GLY A 440 -1.49 -10.82 1.10
CA GLY A 440 -0.32 -11.38 1.79
C GLY A 440 -0.38 -11.23 3.31
N ASP A 441 -0.76 -10.06 3.84
CA ASP A 441 -0.95 -9.81 5.28
C ASP A 441 -2.04 -10.68 5.88
N LEU A 442 -3.17 -10.86 5.19
CA LEU A 442 -4.26 -11.71 5.66
C LEU A 442 -3.88 -13.19 5.65
N LEU A 443 -3.25 -13.67 4.56
CA LEU A 443 -2.76 -15.04 4.46
C LEU A 443 -1.77 -15.34 5.59
N ALA A 444 -0.85 -14.42 5.86
CA ALA A 444 0.14 -14.50 6.92
C ALA A 444 -0.43 -14.63 8.35
N ARG A 445 -1.73 -14.39 8.56
CA ARG A 445 -2.41 -14.50 9.86
C ARG A 445 -3.24 -15.76 10.00
N THR A 446 -3.35 -16.55 8.95
CA THR A 446 -4.12 -17.80 9.01
C THR A 446 -3.31 -18.93 9.64
N ASP A 447 -4.01 -19.99 10.00
CA ASP A 447 -3.40 -21.22 10.50
C ASP A 447 -3.02 -22.20 9.36
N ALA A 448 -3.15 -21.79 8.09
CA ALA A 448 -2.83 -22.64 6.94
C ALA A 448 -1.32 -22.75 6.75
N GLU A 449 -0.81 -23.95 6.44
CA GLU A 449 0.62 -24.14 6.17
C GLU A 449 1.03 -23.62 4.79
N SER A 450 0.15 -23.72 3.79
CA SER A 450 0.43 -23.32 2.42
C SER A 450 -0.81 -22.87 1.65
N TYR A 451 -0.56 -22.24 0.51
CA TYR A 451 -1.57 -21.73 -0.42
C TYR A 451 -1.22 -22.00 -1.88
N VAL A 452 -2.24 -22.20 -2.71
CA VAL A 452 -2.14 -22.14 -4.17
C VAL A 452 -2.75 -20.83 -4.65
N LEU A 453 -2.01 -20.07 -5.46
CA LEU A 453 -2.47 -18.78 -5.96
C LEU A 453 -2.78 -18.84 -7.46
N ILE A 454 -3.98 -18.44 -7.85
CA ILE A 454 -4.41 -18.44 -9.25
C ILE A 454 -4.96 -17.06 -9.59
N GLY A 455 -4.41 -16.44 -10.63
CA GLY A 455 -4.85 -15.10 -11.03
C GLY A 455 -4.88 -14.93 -12.53
N HIS A 456 -5.84 -14.14 -13.01
CA HIS A 456 -5.93 -13.73 -14.41
C HIS A 456 -5.59 -12.25 -14.58
N SER A 457 -4.78 -11.88 -15.57
CA SER A 457 -4.51 -10.48 -15.93
C SER A 457 -3.97 -9.66 -14.74
N LEU A 458 -4.60 -8.55 -14.35
CA LEU A 458 -4.21 -7.82 -13.13
C LEU A 458 -4.48 -8.62 -11.84
N GLY A 459 -5.37 -9.61 -11.84
CA GLY A 459 -5.51 -10.57 -10.74
C GLY A 459 -4.29 -11.46 -10.59
N ALA A 460 -3.59 -11.80 -11.67
CA ALA A 460 -2.29 -12.48 -11.59
C ALA A 460 -1.25 -11.59 -10.91
N ARG A 461 -1.30 -10.27 -11.14
CA ARG A 461 -0.44 -9.31 -10.45
C ARG A 461 -0.74 -9.22 -8.96
N VAL A 462 -2.01 -9.26 -8.56
CA VAL A 462 -2.40 -9.39 -7.13
C VAL A 462 -1.73 -10.62 -6.52
N MET A 463 -1.76 -11.77 -7.19
CA MET A 463 -1.17 -13.02 -6.70
C MET A 463 0.35 -12.96 -6.60
N VAL A 464 1.05 -12.37 -7.58
CA VAL A 464 2.51 -12.16 -7.51
C VAL A 464 2.87 -11.32 -6.29
N VAL A 465 2.20 -10.17 -6.12
CA VAL A 465 2.49 -9.25 -5.02
C VAL A 465 2.13 -9.86 -3.66
N ALA A 466 1.07 -10.66 -3.59
CA ALA A 466 0.71 -11.41 -2.39
C ALA A 466 1.77 -12.45 -2.01
N ALA A 467 2.28 -13.21 -2.99
CA ALA A 467 3.35 -14.18 -2.77
C ALA A 467 4.64 -13.51 -2.30
N GLU A 468 5.06 -12.44 -2.98
CA GLU A 468 6.26 -11.68 -2.60
C GLU A 468 6.12 -11.07 -1.20
N SER A 469 4.93 -10.54 -0.86
CA SER A 469 4.65 -10.01 0.48
C SER A 469 4.67 -11.11 1.53
N LEU A 470 4.00 -12.23 1.28
CA LEU A 470 3.96 -13.36 2.22
C LEU A 470 5.35 -13.96 2.46
N GLY A 471 6.17 -14.05 1.41
CA GLY A 471 7.55 -14.56 1.48
C GLY A 471 8.49 -13.75 2.38
N THR A 472 8.10 -12.54 2.79
CA THR A 472 8.86 -11.74 3.76
C THR A 472 8.56 -12.07 5.22
N LYS A 473 7.51 -12.86 5.52
CA LYS A 473 7.20 -13.31 6.88
C LYS A 473 7.95 -14.61 7.20
N PRO A 474 8.93 -14.59 8.13
CA PRO A 474 9.59 -15.82 8.58
C PRO A 474 8.58 -16.75 9.27
N GLY A 475 8.59 -18.03 8.90
CA GLY A 475 7.68 -19.03 9.47
C GLY A 475 6.20 -18.82 9.12
N GLY A 476 5.88 -17.93 8.18
CA GLY A 476 4.53 -17.77 7.64
C GLY A 476 4.17 -18.89 6.64
N PRO A 477 2.88 -18.95 6.23
CA PRO A 477 2.42 -19.87 5.21
C PRO A 477 3.23 -19.76 3.92
N ARG A 478 3.50 -20.89 3.26
CA ARG A 478 4.22 -20.94 1.98
C ARG A 478 3.26 -20.87 0.80
N ILE A 479 3.77 -20.54 -0.39
CA ILE A 479 3.00 -20.75 -1.62
C ILE A 479 3.42 -22.10 -2.20
N GLU A 480 2.52 -23.07 -2.26
CA GLU A 480 2.79 -24.38 -2.88
C GLU A 480 3.11 -24.16 -4.37
N SER A 481 2.17 -23.56 -5.09
CA SER A 481 2.33 -23.23 -6.51
C SER A 481 1.53 -21.97 -6.86
N ALA A 482 1.92 -21.31 -7.96
CA ALA A 482 1.21 -20.15 -8.47
C ALA A 482 0.91 -20.30 -9.97
N HIS A 483 -0.33 -20.03 -10.37
CA HIS A 483 -0.80 -20.07 -11.75
C HIS A 483 -1.22 -18.68 -12.22
N LEU A 484 -0.39 -18.09 -13.09
CA LEU A 484 -0.50 -16.70 -13.54
C LEU A 484 -0.97 -16.66 -14.99
N LEU A 485 -2.28 -16.53 -15.20
CA LEU A 485 -2.90 -16.56 -16.53
C LEU A 485 -2.93 -15.16 -17.15
N GLY A 486 -2.32 -14.99 -18.33
CA GLY A 486 -2.34 -13.71 -19.04
C GLY A 486 -1.82 -12.54 -18.19
N ALA A 487 -0.77 -12.76 -17.40
CA ALA A 487 -0.34 -11.83 -16.36
C ALA A 487 -0.03 -10.41 -16.87
N ALA A 488 -0.75 -9.42 -16.33
CA ALA A 488 -0.57 -7.99 -16.64
C ALA A 488 0.56 -7.39 -15.78
N ILE A 489 1.74 -7.97 -15.88
CA ILE A 489 2.97 -7.56 -15.21
C ILE A 489 4.12 -7.53 -16.23
N GLY A 490 5.16 -6.71 -16.02
CA GLY A 490 6.26 -6.59 -16.97
C GLY A 490 6.96 -7.93 -17.16
N ALA A 491 7.28 -8.30 -18.40
CA ALA A 491 7.92 -9.58 -18.70
C ALA A 491 9.32 -9.70 -18.08
N LYS A 492 10.08 -8.59 -18.08
CA LYS A 492 11.45 -8.53 -17.59
C LYS A 492 11.49 -7.89 -16.20
N SER A 493 11.90 -8.66 -15.20
CA SER A 493 12.09 -8.19 -13.82
C SER A 493 13.10 -9.08 -13.10
N ASN A 494 13.43 -8.73 -11.86
CA ASN A 494 13.93 -9.70 -10.90
C ASN A 494 12.73 -10.45 -10.28
N TRP A 495 12.73 -11.78 -10.36
CA TRP A 495 11.68 -12.67 -9.84
C TRP A 495 12.15 -13.52 -8.64
N ASP A 496 13.29 -13.19 -8.03
CA ASP A 496 13.87 -13.93 -6.91
C ASP A 496 12.94 -13.90 -5.70
N ALA A 497 12.33 -12.76 -5.39
CA ALA A 497 11.38 -12.64 -4.28
C ALA A 497 10.15 -13.56 -4.49
N LEU A 498 9.59 -13.56 -5.69
CA LEU A 498 8.46 -14.41 -6.05
C LEU A 498 8.83 -15.90 -5.97
N THR A 499 9.95 -16.29 -6.56
CA THR A 499 10.39 -17.70 -6.59
C THR A 499 10.87 -18.21 -5.23
N ALA A 500 11.38 -17.34 -4.36
CA ALA A 500 11.73 -17.69 -2.98
C ALA A 500 10.50 -17.94 -2.09
N ALA A 501 9.37 -17.29 -2.38
CA ALA A 501 8.11 -17.49 -1.66
C ALA A 501 7.40 -18.80 -2.04
N VAL A 502 7.77 -19.41 -3.17
CA VAL A 502 7.08 -20.58 -3.75
C VAL A 502 7.90 -21.85 -3.55
N ASP A 503 7.25 -22.91 -3.09
CA ASP A 503 7.89 -24.20 -2.83
C ASP A 503 8.10 -25.00 -4.11
N GLU A 504 7.06 -25.13 -4.94
CA GLU A 504 7.11 -25.82 -6.22
C GLU A 504 7.42 -24.85 -7.36
N VAL A 505 6.42 -24.49 -8.17
CA VAL A 505 6.59 -23.78 -9.45
C VAL A 505 5.58 -22.64 -9.59
N VAL A 506 6.06 -21.53 -10.15
CA VAL A 506 5.25 -20.46 -10.72
C VAL A 506 5.06 -20.73 -12.20
N TYR A 507 3.83 -21.02 -12.60
CA TYR A 507 3.42 -21.23 -13.98
C TYR A 507 2.88 -19.93 -14.60
N GLY A 508 3.62 -19.38 -15.55
CA GLY A 508 3.20 -18.23 -16.35
C GLY A 508 2.53 -18.67 -17.65
N TYR A 509 1.20 -18.64 -17.70
CA TYR A 509 0.46 -18.98 -18.93
C TYR A 509 0.36 -17.74 -19.82
N HIS A 510 0.94 -17.81 -21.02
CA HIS A 510 0.97 -16.68 -21.96
C HIS A 510 0.36 -17.04 -23.31
N SER A 511 -0.20 -16.04 -23.99
CA SER A 511 -0.70 -16.18 -25.36
C SER A 511 -0.29 -14.98 -26.21
N THR A 512 0.34 -15.27 -27.34
CA THR A 512 0.71 -14.26 -28.35
C THR A 512 -0.50 -13.66 -29.07
N ASN A 513 -1.69 -14.26 -28.91
CA ASN A 513 -2.97 -13.77 -29.44
C ASN A 513 -3.64 -12.73 -28.53
N ASP A 514 -3.06 -12.42 -27.37
CA ASP A 514 -3.63 -11.48 -26.41
C ASP A 514 -3.48 -10.02 -26.87
N ASN A 515 -4.49 -9.53 -27.58
CA ASN A 515 -4.51 -8.15 -28.09
C ASN A 515 -4.61 -7.09 -26.98
N VAL A 516 -5.18 -7.41 -25.81
CA VAL A 516 -5.27 -6.46 -24.69
C VAL A 516 -3.86 -6.19 -24.17
N LEU A 517 -3.09 -7.23 -23.92
CA LEU A 517 -1.70 -7.08 -23.49
C LEU A 517 -0.78 -6.54 -24.60
N LYS A 518 -1.05 -6.91 -25.86
CA LYS A 518 -0.26 -6.43 -27.01
C LYS A 518 -0.37 -4.93 -27.24
N PHE A 519 -1.57 -4.37 -27.08
CA PHE A 519 -1.84 -2.96 -27.40
C PHE A 519 -2.04 -2.11 -26.14
N VAL A 520 -2.98 -2.46 -25.27
CA VAL A 520 -3.36 -1.62 -24.13
C VAL A 520 -2.25 -1.59 -23.06
N TYR A 521 -1.79 -2.77 -22.62
CA TYR A 521 -0.69 -2.85 -21.64
C TYR A 521 0.56 -2.13 -22.17
N ARG A 522 0.96 -2.45 -23.41
CA ARG A 522 2.16 -1.89 -24.03
C ARG A 522 2.11 -0.37 -24.13
N THR A 523 0.99 0.19 -24.56
CA THR A 523 0.81 1.64 -24.64
C THR A 523 0.82 2.28 -23.25
N ALA A 524 0.12 1.70 -22.27
CA ALA A 524 0.08 2.25 -20.91
C ALA A 524 1.44 2.14 -20.18
N GLN A 525 2.24 1.14 -20.50
CA GLN A 525 3.51 0.85 -19.84
C GLN A 525 4.71 1.33 -20.67
N ALA A 526 4.55 2.43 -21.40
CA ALA A 526 5.62 3.10 -22.14
C ALA A 526 6.44 2.16 -23.07
N GLY A 527 5.76 1.18 -23.67
CA GLY A 527 6.36 0.23 -24.60
C GLY A 527 6.80 -1.12 -23.99
N GLU A 528 6.70 -1.30 -22.67
CA GLU A 528 7.00 -2.58 -22.01
C GLU A 528 6.08 -3.71 -22.49
N ALA A 529 6.63 -4.92 -22.58
CA ALA A 529 5.86 -6.12 -22.86
C ALA A 529 5.38 -6.79 -21.57
N ALA A 530 4.15 -7.31 -21.59
CA ALA A 530 3.59 -8.07 -20.48
C ALA A 530 4.08 -9.53 -20.48
N ALA A 531 4.27 -10.10 -19.30
CA ALA A 531 4.57 -11.52 -19.12
C ALA A 531 3.46 -12.42 -19.67
N GLY A 532 2.19 -12.01 -19.56
CA GLY A 532 1.06 -12.73 -20.16
C GLY A 532 1.04 -12.76 -21.69
N LEU A 533 1.87 -11.96 -22.36
CA LEU A 533 1.99 -11.95 -23.82
C LEU A 533 3.21 -12.74 -24.30
N LEU A 534 4.37 -12.51 -23.67
CA LEU A 534 5.67 -13.06 -24.14
C LEU A 534 6.29 -14.10 -23.20
N GLY A 535 5.70 -14.33 -22.03
CA GLY A 535 6.32 -15.07 -20.94
C GLY A 535 7.17 -14.20 -20.01
N PHE A 536 7.48 -14.72 -18.83
CA PHE A 536 8.39 -14.15 -17.85
C PHE A 536 9.86 -14.30 -18.28
N THR A 537 10.70 -13.34 -17.89
CA THR A 537 12.14 -13.33 -18.14
C THR A 537 12.87 -12.67 -16.96
N PRO A 538 13.96 -13.25 -16.43
CA PRO A 538 14.50 -14.56 -16.79
C PRO A 538 13.57 -15.70 -16.35
N VAL A 539 13.64 -16.84 -17.04
CA VAL A 539 13.03 -18.10 -16.58
C VAL A 539 13.95 -18.76 -15.56
N SER A 540 13.39 -19.58 -14.67
CA SER A 540 14.15 -20.37 -13.71
C SER A 540 13.50 -21.75 -13.53
N SER A 541 14.12 -22.65 -12.77
CA SER A 541 13.51 -23.94 -12.44
C SER A 541 12.15 -23.79 -11.73
N LYS A 542 11.99 -22.72 -10.94
CA LYS A 542 10.76 -22.36 -10.21
C LYS A 542 9.86 -21.36 -10.94
N LEU A 543 10.23 -20.86 -12.12
CA LEU A 543 9.42 -19.94 -12.92
C LEU A 543 9.38 -20.39 -14.38
N GLN A 544 8.28 -21.05 -14.74
CA GLN A 544 8.11 -21.73 -16.01
C GLN A 544 7.03 -21.05 -16.87
N ASN A 545 7.37 -20.76 -18.12
CA ASN A 545 6.41 -20.23 -19.09
C ASN A 545 5.67 -21.38 -19.78
N VAL A 546 4.36 -21.26 -19.87
CA VAL A 546 3.47 -22.19 -20.57
C VAL A 546 2.79 -21.44 -21.71
N ASP A 547 3.18 -21.74 -22.95
CA ASP A 547 2.52 -21.16 -24.12
C ASP A 547 1.15 -21.82 -24.34
N VAL A 548 0.09 -21.04 -24.23
CA VAL A 548 -1.29 -21.47 -24.44
C VAL A 548 -1.91 -20.86 -25.70
N SER A 549 -1.10 -20.28 -26.59
CA SER A 549 -1.54 -19.60 -27.83
C SER A 549 -2.40 -20.48 -28.74
N ASP A 550 -2.20 -21.80 -28.71
CA ASP A 550 -2.99 -22.74 -29.51
C ASP A 550 -4.45 -22.83 -29.08
N ARG A 551 -4.73 -22.63 -27.78
CA ARG A 551 -6.07 -22.78 -27.17
C ARG A 551 -6.70 -21.43 -26.78
N VAL A 552 -5.88 -20.47 -26.36
CA VAL A 552 -6.33 -19.14 -25.91
C VAL A 552 -6.12 -18.14 -27.04
N LYS A 553 -7.21 -17.71 -27.70
CA LYS A 553 -7.18 -16.78 -28.84
C LYS A 553 -7.47 -15.33 -28.46
N SER A 554 -7.88 -15.08 -27.22
CA SER A 554 -8.08 -13.72 -26.70
C SER A 554 -7.82 -13.62 -25.19
N HIS A 555 -7.72 -12.39 -24.70
CA HIS A 555 -7.52 -12.09 -23.26
C HIS A 555 -8.59 -12.67 -22.34
N PHE A 556 -9.79 -12.94 -22.86
CA PHE A 556 -10.93 -13.37 -22.05
C PHE A 556 -11.09 -14.90 -21.99
N GLU A 557 -10.27 -15.63 -22.75
CA GLU A 557 -10.42 -17.07 -22.96
C GLU A 557 -9.52 -17.93 -22.04
N TYR A 558 -8.64 -17.31 -21.25
CA TYR A 558 -7.70 -18.06 -20.41
C TYR A 558 -8.39 -19.03 -19.44
N GLN A 559 -9.43 -18.58 -18.74
CA GLN A 559 -10.11 -19.39 -17.73
C GLN A 559 -10.85 -20.58 -18.33
N ASP A 560 -11.34 -20.45 -19.56
CA ASP A 560 -12.13 -21.47 -20.24
C ASP A 560 -11.25 -22.46 -21.03
N ASN A 561 -10.11 -21.99 -21.55
CA ASN A 561 -9.31 -22.74 -22.53
C ASN A 561 -7.91 -23.15 -22.04
N ALA A 562 -7.38 -22.58 -20.96
CA ALA A 562 -6.12 -23.02 -20.37
C ALA A 562 -6.31 -24.25 -19.47
N ARG A 563 -5.23 -24.96 -19.19
CA ARG A 563 -5.19 -26.11 -18.27
C ARG A 563 -4.08 -25.87 -17.26
N LEU A 564 -4.40 -25.98 -15.97
CA LEU A 564 -3.40 -25.87 -14.91
C LEU A 564 -2.51 -27.11 -14.91
N LEU A 565 -1.21 -26.93 -14.65
CA LEU A 565 -0.22 -28.00 -14.64
C LEU A 565 -0.06 -28.60 -13.25
#